data_AF-A0A9Q7R486-F1
#
_entry.id   AF-A0A9Q7R486-F1
#
_cell.length_a   1.000
_cell.length_b   1.000
_cell.length_c   1.000
_cell.angle_alpha   90.00
_cell.angle_beta   90.00
_cell.angle_gamma   90.00
#
_symmetry.space_group_name_H-M   'P 1'
#
loop_
_entity.id
_entity.type
_entity.pdbx_description
1 polymer ?
#
loop_
_entity_poly.entity_id
_entity_poly.type
_entity_poly.pdbx_seq_one_letter_code
_entity_poly.pdbx_strand_id
1 'polypeptide(L)'
;MTDENAKDLIALFVAAKVAIAQEGSIPETKLETAKEKHAIAWEKLMTAGFSDKVIVRGAVAVSPRDFLVVLSSGPLDTLIMFKTANNESVEIPCQKALDIYDKDFL
;
A
#
# COMPACT_ATOMS: atom_id res chain seq x y z
N MET A 1 9.70 -8.52 13.62
CA MET A 1 9.48 -7.23 12.93
C MET A 1 8.83 -6.30 13.94
N THR A 2 9.20 -5.02 14.00
CA THR A 2 8.49 -4.03 14.84
C THR A 2 7.23 -3.57 14.12
N ASP A 3 6.20 -3.13 14.87
CA ASP A 3 4.97 -2.61 14.29
C ASP A 3 5.23 -1.45 13.33
N GLU A 4 6.18 -0.56 13.64
CA GLU A 4 6.52 0.56 12.78
C GLU A 4 7.15 0.11 11.45
N ASN A 5 8.01 -0.92 11.47
CA ASN A 5 8.56 -1.49 10.24
C ASN A 5 7.48 -2.17 9.38
N ALA A 6 6.49 -2.81 10.00
CA ALA A 6 5.36 -3.39 9.28
C ALA A 6 4.51 -2.28 8.63
N LYS A 7 4.23 -1.19 9.36
CA LYS A 7 3.48 -0.04 8.86
C LYS A 7 4.18 0.63 7.67
N ASP A 8 5.50 0.79 7.72
CA ASP A 8 6.28 1.34 6.61
C ASP A 8 6.24 0.43 5.37
N LEU A 9 6.36 -0.89 5.56
CA LEU A 9 6.26 -1.86 4.47
C LEU A 9 4.85 -1.88 3.85
N ILE A 10 3.81 -1.79 4.68
CA ILE A 10 2.43 -1.69 4.22
C ILE A 10 2.21 -0.42 3.41
N ALA A 11 2.68 0.73 3.92
CA ALA A 11 2.54 2.01 3.24
C ALA A 11 3.26 1.99 1.88
N LEU A 12 4.47 1.45 1.84
CA LEU A 12 5.24 1.27 0.61
C LEU A 12 4.53 0.34 -0.38
N PHE A 13 4.01 -0.79 0.09
CA PHE A 13 3.28 -1.74 -0.75
C PHE A 13 2.04 -1.08 -1.39
N VAL A 14 1.26 -0.34 -0.61
CA VAL A 14 0.08 0.38 -1.11
C VAL A 14 0.47 1.45 -2.13
N ALA A 15 1.45 2.30 -1.79
CA ALA A 15 1.94 3.35 -2.67
C ALA A 15 2.43 2.80 -4.01
N ALA A 16 3.21 1.72 -3.98
CA ALA A 16 3.72 1.07 -5.17
C ALA A 16 2.61 0.42 -6.00
N LYS A 17 1.64 -0.24 -5.36
CA LYS A 17 0.47 -0.83 -6.02
C LYS A 17 -0.37 0.24 -6.73
N VAL A 18 -0.50 1.42 -6.14
CA VAL A 18 -1.18 2.60 -6.72
C VAL A 18 -0.41 3.17 -7.91
N ALA A 19 0.92 3.30 -7.80
CA ALA A 19 1.77 3.73 -8.91
C ALA A 19 1.67 2.78 -10.10
N ILE A 20 1.69 1.47 -9.88
CA ILE A 20 1.50 0.45 -10.92
C ILE A 20 0.12 0.58 -11.57
N ALA A 21 -0.92 0.89 -10.79
CA ALA A 21 -2.28 1.10 -11.31
C ALA A 21 -2.40 2.30 -12.25
N GLN A 22 -1.47 3.25 -12.14
CA GLN A 22 -1.36 4.44 -12.97
C GLN A 22 -0.33 4.26 -14.11
N GLU A 23 -0.07 3.01 -14.52
CA GLU A 23 0.70 2.69 -15.73
C GLU A 23 0.09 3.44 -16.94
N GLY A 24 0.83 4.43 -17.44
CA GLY A 24 0.39 5.39 -18.47
C GLY A 24 0.28 6.86 -18.01
N SER A 25 0.32 7.13 -16.71
CA SER A 25 0.31 8.49 -16.14
C SER A 25 1.58 8.86 -15.38
N ILE A 26 2.46 7.88 -15.09
CA ILE A 26 3.78 8.10 -14.49
C ILE A 26 4.91 7.70 -15.46
N PRO A 27 6.14 8.26 -15.32
CA PRO A 27 7.29 7.87 -16.13
C PRO A 27 7.64 6.38 -16.02
N GLU A 28 8.12 5.77 -17.11
CA GLU A 28 8.49 4.35 -17.16
C GLU A 28 9.51 3.95 -16.08
N THR A 29 10.52 4.79 -15.83
CA THR A 29 11.52 4.56 -14.77
C THR A 29 10.91 4.52 -13.36
N LYS A 30 9.88 5.34 -13.11
CA LYS A 30 9.14 5.36 -11.85
C LYS A 30 8.24 4.14 -11.71
N LEU A 31 7.65 3.70 -12.82
CA LEU A 31 6.86 2.47 -12.89
C LEU A 31 7.71 1.23 -12.62
N GLU A 32 8.90 1.12 -13.20
CA GLU A 32 9.85 0.04 -12.92
C GLU A 32 10.25 0.03 -11.43
N THR A 33 10.58 1.20 -10.90
CA THR A 33 10.88 1.37 -9.46
C THR A 33 9.70 0.94 -8.58
N ALA A 34 8.47 1.27 -8.98
CA ALA A 34 7.27 0.85 -8.26
C ALA A 34 7.08 -0.67 -8.31
N LYS A 35 7.28 -1.31 -9.47
CA LYS A 35 7.22 -2.78 -9.62
C LYS A 35 8.24 -3.48 -8.72
N GLU A 36 9.48 -2.99 -8.69
CA GLU A 36 10.54 -3.52 -7.82
C GLU A 36 10.21 -3.34 -6.33
N LYS A 37 9.87 -2.12 -5.91
CA LYS A 37 9.54 -1.81 -4.51
C LYS A 37 8.30 -2.59 -4.05
N HIS A 38 7.30 -2.76 -4.91
CA HIS A 38 6.14 -3.61 -4.64
C HIS A 38 6.55 -5.05 -4.37
N ALA A 39 7.40 -5.64 -5.23
CA ALA A 39 7.85 -7.03 -5.07
C ALA A 39 8.61 -7.23 -3.74
N ILE A 40 9.53 -6.32 -3.42
CA ILE A 40 10.32 -6.37 -2.18
C ILE A 40 9.41 -6.21 -0.95
N ALA A 41 8.50 -5.24 -0.97
CA ALA A 41 7.57 -5.01 0.14
C ALA A 41 6.65 -6.23 0.33
N TRP A 42 6.15 -6.80 -0.76
CA TRP A 42 5.28 -7.97 -0.75
C TRP A 42 5.97 -9.22 -0.18
N GLU A 43 7.21 -9.50 -0.60
CA GLU A 43 7.98 -10.63 -0.08
C GLU A 43 8.19 -10.53 1.43
N LYS A 44 8.53 -9.33 1.92
CA LYS A 44 8.71 -9.08 3.36
C LYS A 44 7.40 -9.19 4.14
N LEU A 45 6.30 -8.69 3.58
CA LEU A 45 4.97 -8.80 4.18
C LEU A 45 4.51 -10.26 4.25
N MET A 46 4.67 -11.03 3.18
CA MET A 46 4.38 -12.47 3.17
C MET A 46 5.21 -13.23 4.20
N THR A 47 6.51 -12.95 4.30
CA THR A 47 7.40 -13.58 5.28
C THR A 47 6.98 -13.25 6.72
N ALA A 48 6.43 -12.05 6.94
CA ALA A 48 5.86 -11.64 8.22
C ALA A 48 4.42 -12.16 8.45
N GLY A 49 3.89 -12.97 7.52
CA GLY A 49 2.56 -13.58 7.63
C GLY A 49 1.41 -12.67 7.22
N PHE A 50 1.65 -11.55 6.54
CA PHE A 50 0.58 -10.72 5.99
C PHE A 50 -0.06 -11.36 4.76
N SER A 51 -1.37 -11.22 4.66
CA SER A 51 -2.12 -11.57 3.46
C SER A 51 -2.18 -10.40 2.47
N ASP A 52 -2.46 -10.70 1.21
CA ASP A 52 -2.69 -9.70 0.15
C ASP A 52 -4.04 -8.98 0.30
N LYS A 53 -4.86 -9.43 1.26
CA LYS A 53 -6.16 -8.87 1.58
C LYS A 53 -5.99 -7.61 2.41
N VAL A 54 -6.28 -6.49 1.77
CA VAL A 54 -6.29 -5.17 2.40
C VAL A 54 -7.73 -4.74 2.60
N ILE A 55 -8.02 -4.10 3.73
CA ILE A 55 -9.33 -3.56 4.05
C ILE A 55 -9.18 -2.06 4.24
N VAL A 56 -10.03 -1.28 3.59
CA VAL A 56 -10.04 0.18 3.69
C VAL A 56 -11.48 0.60 4.01
N ARG A 57 -11.67 1.35 5.10
CA ARG A 57 -13.01 1.75 5.60
C ARG A 57 -14.00 0.59 5.78
N GLY A 58 -13.52 -0.58 6.18
CA GLY A 58 -14.36 -1.77 6.35
C GLY A 58 -14.76 -2.48 5.03
N ALA A 59 -14.37 -1.94 3.87
CA ALA A 59 -14.47 -2.63 2.58
C ALA A 59 -13.14 -3.31 2.25
N VAL A 60 -13.16 -4.54 1.73
CA VAL A 60 -11.93 -5.18 1.24
C VAL A 60 -11.48 -4.45 -0.02
N ALA A 61 -10.34 -3.75 0.05
CA ALA A 61 -9.67 -3.16 -1.11
C ALA A 61 -8.89 -4.26 -1.81
N VAL A 62 -9.54 -4.90 -2.78
CA VAL A 62 -8.98 -6.04 -3.53
C VAL A 62 -8.13 -5.53 -4.69
N SER A 63 -8.55 -4.44 -5.33
CA SER A 63 -7.92 -3.93 -6.54
C SER A 63 -7.08 -2.66 -6.31
N PRO A 64 -6.00 -2.46 -7.06
CA PRO A 64 -5.22 -1.21 -7.04
C PRO A 64 -6.06 0.06 -7.25
N ARG A 65 -7.16 -0.02 -8.02
CA ARG A 65 -8.08 1.09 -8.28
C ARG A 65 -8.89 1.49 -7.06
N ASP A 66 -9.17 0.54 -6.15
CA ASP A 66 -9.87 0.84 -4.91
C ASP A 66 -9.01 1.74 -4.01
N PHE A 67 -7.69 1.55 -4.04
CA PHE A 67 -6.75 2.43 -3.35
C PHE A 67 -6.72 3.82 -3.98
N LEU A 68 -6.76 3.94 -5.31
CA LEU A 68 -6.82 5.25 -5.98
C LEU A 68 -8.03 6.06 -5.53
N VAL A 69 -9.22 5.45 -5.47
CA VAL A 69 -10.44 6.15 -5.02
C VAL A 69 -10.30 6.61 -3.56
N VAL A 70 -9.73 5.76 -2.70
CA VAL A 70 -9.53 6.11 -1.29
C VAL A 70 -8.51 7.24 -1.13
N LEU A 71 -7.38 7.15 -1.82
CA LEU A 71 -6.27 8.09 -1.70
C LEU A 71 -6.59 9.45 -2.36
N SER A 72 -7.42 9.47 -3.41
CA SER A 72 -7.80 10.70 -4.11
C SER A 72 -9.04 11.41 -3.55
N SER A 73 -9.94 10.68 -2.88
CA SER A 73 -11.28 11.17 -2.54
C SER A 73 -11.66 11.00 -1.06
N GLY A 74 -10.83 10.34 -0.26
CA GLY A 74 -11.10 10.09 1.15
C GLY A 74 -10.39 11.06 2.10
N PRO A 75 -10.93 11.35 3.31
CA PRO A 75 -10.16 11.89 4.42
C PRO A 75 -8.80 11.19 4.59
N LEU A 76 -7.74 11.99 4.72
CA LEU A 76 -6.34 11.54 4.80
C LEU A 76 -6.07 10.65 6.02
N ASP A 77 -6.89 10.82 7.05
CA ASP A 77 -7.03 10.04 8.28
C ASP A 77 -7.72 8.68 8.09
N THR A 78 -8.17 8.34 6.87
CA THR A 78 -8.71 7.01 6.55
C THR A 78 -7.67 5.93 6.86
N LEU A 79 -8.08 4.89 7.59
CA LEU A 79 -7.21 3.78 7.92
C LEU A 79 -7.27 2.68 6.85
N ILE A 80 -6.08 2.22 6.46
CA ILE A 80 -5.81 1.04 5.65
C ILE A 80 -5.42 -0.07 6.63
N MET A 81 -6.18 -1.15 6.62
CA MET A 81 -6.01 -2.31 7.49
C MET A 81 -5.46 -3.49 6.68
N PHE A 82 -4.36 -4.06 7.14
CA PHE A 82 -3.77 -5.29 6.61
C PHE A 82 -3.94 -6.41 7.62
N LYS A 83 -4.44 -7.56 7.16
CA LYS A 83 -4.60 -8.75 8.00
C LYS A 83 -3.41 -9.68 7.89
N THR A 84 -2.93 -10.15 9.02
CA THR A 84 -2.00 -11.27 9.13
C THR A 84 -2.74 -12.61 9.03
N ALA A 85 -2.00 -13.68 8.80
CA ALA A 85 -2.48 -15.06 8.78
C ALA A 85 -3.10 -15.48 10.13
N ASN A 86 -2.73 -14.80 11.22
CA ASN A 86 -3.26 -15.02 12.56
C ASN A 86 -4.50 -14.17 12.86
N ASN A 87 -5.12 -13.55 11.84
CA ASN A 87 -6.26 -12.62 11.98
C ASN A 87 -5.95 -11.33 12.75
N GLU A 88 -4.69 -11.05 13.06
CA GLU A 88 -4.28 -9.76 13.60
C GLU A 88 -4.33 -8.69 12.50
N SER A 89 -4.66 -7.46 12.87
CA SER A 89 -4.81 -6.35 11.94
C SER A 89 -3.80 -5.24 12.26
N VAL A 90 -3.03 -4.84 11.25
CA VAL A 90 -2.20 -3.64 11.32
C VAL A 90 -2.87 -2.54 10.52
N GLU A 91 -3.04 -1.38 11.16
CA GLU A 91 -3.68 -0.22 10.58
C GLU A 91 -2.64 0.88 10.32
N ILE A 92 -2.72 1.50 9.14
CA ILE A 92 -1.97 2.71 8.80
C ILE A 92 -2.89 3.79 8.25
N PRO A 93 -2.60 5.08 8.48
CA PRO A 93 -3.32 6.14 7.81
C PRO A 93 -2.97 6.18 6.30
N CYS A 94 -3.96 6.48 5.47
CA CYS A 94 -3.81 6.69 4.04
C CYS A 94 -2.74 7.75 3.73
N GLN A 95 -2.64 8.80 4.55
CA GLN A 95 -1.59 9.81 4.42
C GLN A 95 -0.19 9.20 4.33
N LYS A 96 0.10 8.17 5.13
CA LYS A 96 1.44 7.55 5.14
C LYS A 96 1.77 6.86 3.81
N ALA A 97 0.78 6.28 3.14
CA ALA A 97 0.94 5.72 1.81
C ALA A 97 1.01 6.82 0.72
N LEU A 98 0.25 7.90 0.88
CA LEU A 98 0.31 9.07 0.00
C LEU A 98 1.69 9.74 0.04
N ASP A 99 2.25 9.96 1.24
CA ASP A 99 3.56 10.59 1.41
C ASP A 99 4.66 9.81 0.67
N ILE A 100 4.60 8.47 0.70
CA ILE A 100 5.53 7.62 -0.06
C ILE A 100 5.24 7.71 -1.55
N TYR A 101 3.98 7.71 -1.96
CA TYR A 101 3.59 7.80 -3.36
C TYR A 101 4.08 9.11 -3.99
N ASP A 102 3.81 10.25 -3.34
CA ASP A 102 4.21 11.58 -3.79
C ASP A 102 5.73 11.74 -3.83
N LYS A 103 6.44 11.17 -2.85
CA LYS A 103 7.90 11.30 -2.74
C LYS A 103 8.65 10.41 -3.74
N ASP A 104 8.21 9.15 -3.88
CA ASP A 104 8.98 8.13 -4.58
C ASP A 104 8.50 7.90 -6.02
N PHE A 105 7.20 8.12 -6.32
CA PHE A 105 6.58 7.67 -7.57
C PHE A 105 5.96 8.78 -8.44
N LEU A 106 5.66 9.95 -7.87
CA LEU A 106 5.49 11.21 -8.63
C LEU A 106 6.85 11.87 -8.93
#